data_AF-A0A382GIV0-F1
#
_entry.id   AF-A0A382GIV0-F1
#
_cell.length_a   1.000
_cell.length_b   1.000
_cell.length_c   1.000
_cell.angle_alpha   90.00
_cell.angle_beta   90.00
_cell.angle_gamma   90.00
#
_symmetry.space_group_name_H-M   'P 1'
#
loop_
_entity.id
_entity.type
_entity.pdbx_description
1 polymer ?
#
loop_
_entity_poly.entity_id
_entity_poly.type
_entity_poly.pdbx_seq_one_letter_code
_entity_poly.pdbx_strand_id
1 'polypeptide(L)'
;CYKKNVPDVRLSPTFTIIEQLKEKKVNFLVCDPVYEKVESIIKLTPLSDVFKDSDAILFMTDHDAFTSLDFVKIKAEMKTPLVIDGRNFFSGEKLNSLGFCYKAIGKP
;
A
#
# COMPACT_ATOMS: atom_id res chain seq x y z
N CYS A 1 5.61 8.13 -0.42
CA CYS A 1 6.81 8.87 -0.86
C CYS A 1 7.10 8.56 -2.32
N TYR A 2 7.83 9.44 -3.00
CA TYR A 2 8.22 9.22 -4.40
C TYR A 2 9.16 8.02 -4.55
N LYS A 3 10.11 7.84 -3.63
CA LYS A 3 11.11 6.78 -3.68
C LYS A 3 11.33 6.12 -2.32
N LYS A 4 11.91 4.92 -2.38
CA LYS A 4 12.28 4.09 -1.23
C LYS A 4 13.09 4.86 -0.20
N ASN A 5 12.71 4.74 1.07
CA ASN A 5 13.38 5.23 2.28
C ASN A 5 13.75 6.72 2.26
N VAL A 6 13.06 7.55 1.47
CA VAL A 6 13.27 8.99 1.47
C VAL A 6 11.94 9.70 1.72
N PRO A 7 11.87 10.62 2.71
CA PRO A 7 10.65 11.35 3.07
C PRO A 7 10.33 12.48 2.07
N ASP A 8 10.49 12.21 0.77
CA ASP A 8 10.18 13.14 -0.30
C ASP A 8 8.92 12.68 -1.03
N VAL A 9 7.92 13.56 -1.08
CA VAL A 9 6.64 13.32 -1.75
C VAL A 9 6.51 14.15 -3.03
N ARG A 10 7.47 15.04 -3.34
CA ARG A 10 7.45 15.83 -4.56
C ARG A 10 7.44 14.90 -5.76
N LEU A 11 6.54 15.18 -6.71
CA LEU A 11 6.34 14.38 -7.93
C LEU A 11 5.92 12.91 -7.66
N SER A 12 5.44 12.59 -6.44
CA SER A 12 4.98 11.24 -6.14
C SER A 12 3.76 10.87 -7.00
N PRO A 13 3.80 9.75 -7.75
CA PRO A 13 2.65 9.30 -8.54
C PRO A 13 1.46 8.89 -7.64
N THR A 14 1.70 8.66 -6.35
CA THR A 14 0.66 8.36 -5.36
C THR A 14 -0.43 9.42 -5.32
N PHE A 15 -0.09 10.71 -5.48
CA PHE A 15 -1.11 11.77 -5.42
C PHE A 15 -2.10 11.69 -6.57
N THR A 16 -1.64 11.38 -7.78
CA THR A 16 -2.52 11.18 -8.94
C THR A 16 -3.50 10.03 -8.70
N ILE A 17 -3.03 8.92 -8.13
CA ILE A 17 -3.90 7.78 -7.79
C ILE A 17 -4.90 8.16 -6.71
N ILE A 18 -4.48 8.90 -5.69
CA ILE A 18 -5.38 9.35 -4.61
C ILE A 18 -6.49 10.24 -5.16
N GLU A 19 -6.19 11.17 -6.07
CA GLU A 19 -7.22 11.99 -6.71
C GLU A 19 -8.22 11.12 -7.52
N GLN A 20 -7.73 10.14 -8.29
CA GLN A 20 -8.61 9.20 -8.99
C GLN A 20 -9.49 8.36 -8.05
N LEU A 21 -8.97 7.95 -6.89
CA LEU A 21 -9.74 7.24 -5.88
C LEU A 21 -10.80 8.14 -5.23
N LYS A 22 -10.48 9.40 -4.96
CA LYS A 22 -11.44 10.41 -4.46
C LYS A 22 -12.56 10.65 -5.47
N GLU A 23 -12.24 10.83 -6.75
CA GLU A 23 -13.23 11.01 -7.83
C GLU A 23 -14.20 9.83 -7.90
N LYS A 24 -13.69 8.62 -7.70
CA LYS A 24 -14.47 7.37 -7.65
C LYS A 24 -15.18 7.13 -6.32
N LYS A 25 -15.06 8.05 -5.35
CA LYS A 25 -15.64 7.95 -3.99
C LYS A 25 -15.22 6.69 -3.24
N VAL A 26 -13.98 6.25 -3.47
CA VAL A 26 -13.39 5.11 -2.75
C VAL A 26 -12.94 5.57 -1.37
N ASN A 27 -13.22 4.77 -0.34
CA ASN A 27 -12.64 4.97 0.99
C ASN A 27 -11.21 4.44 0.97
N PHE A 28 -10.25 5.24 1.42
CA PHE A 28 -8.84 4.83 1.47
C PHE A 28 -8.17 5.28 2.76
N LEU A 29 -7.20 4.49 3.18
CA LEU A 29 -6.26 4.80 4.25
C LEU A 29 -4.87 4.89 3.61
N VAL A 30 -4.03 5.80 4.10
CA VAL A 30 -2.68 6.00 3.56
C VAL A 30 -1.67 5.76 4.66
N CYS A 31 -0.70 4.89 4.41
CA CYS A 31 0.43 4.69 5.28
C CYS A 31 1.71 4.99 4.51
N ASP A 32 2.60 5.77 5.11
CA ASP A 32 3.99 5.85 4.69
C ASP A 32 4.86 5.86 5.95
N PRO A 33 5.66 4.82 6.20
CA PRO A 33 6.46 4.68 7.42
C PRO A 33 7.68 5.62 7.46
N VAL A 34 7.98 6.31 6.37
CA VAL A 34 9.14 7.21 6.25
C VAL A 34 8.70 8.67 6.25
N TYR A 35 7.49 8.96 5.77
CA TYR A 35 6.96 10.32 5.74
C TYR A 35 6.30 10.71 7.06
N GLU A 36 7.01 11.51 7.86
CA GLU A 36 6.50 12.12 9.09
C GLU A 36 6.44 13.64 8.90
N LYS A 37 5.31 14.18 8.44
CA LYS A 37 5.13 15.65 8.35
C LYS A 37 3.81 16.09 8.98
N VAL A 38 3.90 17.10 9.84
CA VAL A 38 2.80 17.65 10.67
C VAL A 38 1.66 18.24 9.84
N GLU A 39 1.96 18.74 8.64
CA GLU A 39 0.99 19.32 7.70
C GLU A 39 0.94 18.52 6.39
N SER A 40 0.54 17.25 6.50
CA SER A 40 0.22 16.45 5.32
C SER A 40 -1.18 16.80 4.81
N ILE A 41 -1.31 17.02 3.49
CA ILE A 41 -2.62 17.15 2.79
C ILE A 41 -3.48 15.90 3.02
N ILE A 42 -2.86 14.78 3.41
CA ILE A 42 -3.49 13.48 3.57
C ILE A 42 -3.20 12.95 4.97
N LYS A 43 -4.27 12.58 5.68
CA LYS A 43 -4.16 11.91 6.97
C LYS A 43 -3.48 10.56 6.81
N LEU A 44 -2.35 10.38 7.49
CA LEU A 44 -1.66 9.10 7.55
C LEU A 44 -2.29 8.21 8.62
N THR A 45 -2.29 6.91 8.34
CA THR A 45 -2.70 5.82 9.22
C THR A 45 -1.46 5.02 9.60
N PRO A 46 -1.27 4.69 10.89
CA PRO A 46 -0.18 3.83 11.32
C PRO A 46 -0.21 2.48 10.59
N LEU A 47 0.98 1.91 10.37
CA LEU A 47 1.12 0.62 9.67
C LEU A 47 0.35 -0.51 10.36
N SER A 48 0.20 -0.47 11.69
CA SER A 48 -0.55 -1.45 12.45
C SER A 48 -2.05 -1.48 12.14
N ASP A 49 -2.60 -0.37 11.63
CA ASP A 49 -4.05 -0.17 11.55
C ASP A 49 -4.55 -0.06 10.11
N VAL A 50 -3.64 0.17 9.15
CA VAL A 50 -3.98 0.50 7.76
C VAL A 50 -4.63 -0.67 6.99
N PHE A 51 -4.44 -1.91 7.45
CA PHE A 51 -4.93 -3.11 6.76
C PHE A 51 -6.35 -3.52 7.15
N LYS A 52 -6.81 -3.07 8.32
CA LYS A 52 -8.06 -3.54 8.92
C LYS A 52 -9.27 -3.19 8.05
N ASP A 53 -10.17 -4.15 7.88
CA ASP A 53 -11.45 -4.00 7.17
C ASP A 53 -11.31 -3.56 5.70
N SER A 54 -10.12 -3.72 5.11
CA SER A 54 -9.82 -3.30 3.75
C SER A 54 -10.15 -4.38 2.71
N ASP A 55 -10.52 -3.93 1.51
CA ASP A 55 -10.79 -4.79 0.35
C ASP A 55 -9.57 -4.97 -0.56
N ALA A 56 -8.59 -4.06 -0.47
CA ALA A 56 -7.38 -4.09 -1.27
C ALA A 56 -6.24 -3.31 -0.59
N ILE A 57 -5.01 -3.78 -0.81
CA ILE A 57 -3.79 -3.06 -0.47
C ILE A 57 -3.10 -2.63 -1.76
N LEU A 58 -2.72 -1.36 -1.86
CA LEU A 58 -1.95 -0.82 -2.97
C LEU A 58 -0.56 -0.36 -2.49
N PHE A 59 0.48 -1.05 -2.93
CA PHE A 59 1.87 -0.66 -2.66
C PHE A 59 2.39 0.27 -3.74
N MET A 60 2.61 1.54 -3.36
CA MET A 60 3.12 2.58 -4.25
C MET A 60 4.62 2.85 -4.06
N THR A 61 5.17 2.46 -2.91
CA THR A 61 6.58 2.65 -2.56
C THR A 61 7.11 1.39 -1.87
N ASP A 62 8.29 0.97 -2.27
CA ASP A 62 9.01 -0.24 -1.84
C ASP A 62 9.93 0.01 -0.64
N HIS A 63 9.38 0.67 0.40
CA HIS A 63 10.13 0.95 1.62
C HIS A 63 10.57 -0.34 2.32
N ASP A 64 11.79 -0.36 2.87
CA ASP A 64 12.31 -1.56 3.54
C ASP A 64 11.50 -1.96 4.77
N ALA A 65 10.82 -1.00 5.40
CA ALA A 65 9.89 -1.22 6.50
C ALA A 65 8.75 -2.20 6.12
N PHE A 66 8.46 -2.39 4.84
CA PHE A 66 7.45 -3.35 4.38
C PHE A 66 7.98 -4.77 4.17
N THR A 67 9.30 -4.99 4.25
CA THR A 67 9.92 -6.32 4.02
C THR A 67 9.49 -7.34 5.07
N SER A 68 9.27 -6.90 6.30
CA SER A 68 8.91 -7.75 7.45
C SER A 68 7.40 -7.86 7.68
N LEU A 69 6.56 -7.44 6.72
CA LEU A 69 5.11 -7.57 6.85
C LEU A 69 4.70 -9.05 6.96
N ASP A 70 3.90 -9.34 7.99
CA ASP A 70 3.27 -10.64 8.17
C ASP A 70 1.96 -10.69 7.36
N PHE A 71 2.05 -11.21 6.14
CA PHE A 71 0.90 -11.35 5.25
C PHE A 71 -0.15 -12.34 5.76
N VAL A 72 0.18 -13.28 6.64
CA VAL A 72 -0.80 -14.18 7.27
C VAL A 72 -1.68 -13.38 8.21
N LYS A 73 -1.07 -12.55 9.07
CA LYS A 73 -1.79 -11.65 9.96
C LYS A 73 -2.61 -10.62 9.18
N ILE A 74 -2.00 -9.97 8.19
CA ILE A 74 -2.68 -8.97 7.35
C ILE A 74 -3.92 -9.59 6.70
N LYS A 75 -3.81 -10.78 6.12
CA LYS A 75 -4.94 -11.48 5.48
C LYS A 75 -6.13 -11.65 6.44
N ALA A 76 -5.87 -11.95 7.71
CA ALA A 76 -6.90 -12.17 8.71
C ALA A 76 -7.65 -10.87 9.11
N GLU A 77 -7.04 -9.70 8.86
CA GLU A 77 -7.62 -8.39 9.16
C GLU A 77 -8.37 -7.77 7.98
N MET A 78 -8.18 -8.31 6.77
CA MET A 78 -8.81 -7.84 5.53
C MET A 78 -10.17 -8.49 5.29
N LYS A 79 -11.06 -7.77 4.58
CA LYS A 79 -12.31 -8.33 4.06
C LYS A 79 -12.07 -9.16 2.81
N THR A 80 -11.24 -8.62 1.91
CA THR A 80 -10.90 -9.25 0.63
C THR A 80 -9.37 -9.21 0.48
N PRO A 81 -8.68 -10.36 0.37
CA PRO A 81 -7.22 -10.38 0.33
C PRO A 81 -6.69 -10.05 -1.08
N LEU A 82 -6.86 -8.81 -1.54
CA LEU A 82 -6.30 -8.30 -2.80
C LEU A 82 -5.07 -7.44 -2.53
N VAL A 83 -3.96 -7.76 -3.20
CA VAL A 83 -2.73 -6.95 -3.19
C VAL A 83 -2.44 -6.48 -4.61
N ILE A 84 -2.29 -5.18 -4.76
CA ILE A 84 -1.83 -4.52 -5.98
C ILE A 84 -0.45 -3.93 -5.70
N ASP A 85 0.58 -4.45 -6.37
CA ASP A 85 1.95 -4.04 -6.20
C ASP A 85 2.44 -3.22 -7.41
N GLY A 86 2.45 -1.90 -7.23
CA GLY A 86 2.93 -0.95 -8.22
C GLY A 86 4.45 -0.96 -8.41
N ARG A 87 5.20 -1.62 -7.54
CA ARG A 87 6.67 -1.64 -7.52
C ARG A 87 7.25 -3.03 -7.76
N ASN A 88 6.40 -4.06 -7.86
CA ASN A 88 6.77 -5.47 -7.98
C ASN A 88 7.81 -5.85 -6.91
N PHE A 89 7.54 -5.44 -5.67
CA PHE A 89 8.39 -5.60 -4.49
C PHE A 89 8.21 -6.97 -3.83
N PHE A 90 6.99 -7.53 -3.87
CA PHE A 90 6.70 -8.82 -3.24
C PHE A 90 6.76 -10.00 -4.22
N SER A 91 6.97 -11.19 -3.67
CA SER A 91 6.82 -12.43 -4.43
C SER A 91 5.34 -12.76 -4.65
N GLY A 92 4.88 -12.61 -5.88
CA GLY A 92 3.51 -12.95 -6.26
C GLY A 92 3.17 -14.43 -6.03
N GLU A 93 4.12 -15.34 -6.26
CA GLU A 93 3.95 -16.77 -5.96
C GLU A 93 3.65 -17.00 -4.47
N LYS A 94 4.44 -16.37 -3.59
CA LYS A 94 4.24 -16.46 -2.13
C LYS A 94 2.88 -15.89 -1.71
N LEU A 95 2.49 -14.73 -2.25
CA LEU A 95 1.21 -14.11 -1.86
C LEU A 95 0.01 -14.91 -2.40
N ASN A 96 0.11 -15.43 -3.62
CA ASN A 96 -0.91 -16.32 -4.19
C ASN A 96 -1.04 -17.62 -3.40
N SER A 97 0.06 -18.24 -2.95
CA SER A 97 0.00 -19.46 -2.12
C SER A 97 -0.58 -19.21 -0.73
N LEU A 98 -0.43 -17.98 -0.20
CA LEU A 98 -1.15 -17.52 0.99
C LEU A 98 -2.63 -17.18 0.72
N GLY A 99 -3.09 -17.31 -0.52
CA GLY A 99 -4.47 -17.08 -0.94
C GLY A 99 -4.84 -15.60 -1.08
N PHE A 100 -3.89 -14.73 -1.38
CA PHE A 100 -4.17 -13.41 -1.91
C PHE A 100 -4.45 -13.49 -3.40
N CYS A 101 -5.29 -12.58 -3.90
CA CYS A 101 -5.25 -12.19 -5.30
C CYS A 101 -4.12 -11.17 -5.46
N TYR A 102 -2.99 -11.57 -6.05
CA TYR A 102 -1.86 -10.66 -6.28
C TYR A 102 -1.88 -10.13 -7.72
N LYS A 103 -1.75 -8.80 -7.86
CA LYS A 103 -1.60 -8.09 -9.14
C LYS A 103 -0.37 -7.20 -9.08
N ALA A 104 0.49 -7.26 -10.08
CA ALA A 104 1.68 -6.41 -10.14
C ALA A 104 1.93 -5.89 -11.55
N ILE A 105 2.59 -4.74 -11.64
CA ILE A 105 2.96 -4.15 -12.93
C ILE A 105 3.94 -5.08 -13.65
N GLY A 106 3.66 -5.38 -14.93
CA GLY A 106 4.51 -6.23 -15.75
C GLY A 106 4.49 -7.71 -15.36
N LYS A 107 3.49 -8.16 -14.59
CA LYS A 107 3.26 -9.57 -14.26
C LYS A 107 1.88 -10.02 -14.76
N PRO A 108 1.75 -11.26 -15.27
CA PRO A 108 0.47 -11.83 -15.67
C PRO A 108 -0.49 -12.05 -14.48
#